data_AF-A0A350QLA1-F1
#
_entry.id   AF-A0A350QLA1-F1
#
_cell.length_a   1.000
_cell.length_b   1.000
_cell.length_c   1.000
_cell.angle_alpha   90.00
_cell.angle_beta   90.00
_cell.angle_gamma   90.00
#
_symmetry.space_group_name_H-M   'P 1'
#
loop_
_entity.id
_entity.type
_entity.pdbx_description
1 polymer ?
#
loop_
_entity_poly.entity_id
_entity_poly.type
_entity_poly.pdbx_seq_one_letter_code
_entity_poly.pdbx_strand_id
1 'polypeptide(L)'
;AVYPRRNVTSEPWGNGQLRSQWTGVEWDHNNQGSYLCSLVESVSIQQEETRYTLSNSGAEAFADTLDDCQPDSFSDGVERNFGVDYTENGVSFDSRFTVSLNDPSYTALADWVDLRGKAQQLQFSEMIAVFSALPYKFEDPVAEGLYTYWYKRRTDDTGDYRLLEYKGVINNEMEWYR
;
A
#
# COMPACT_ATOMS: atom_id res chain seq x y z
N ALA A 1 9.28 21.82 15.14
CA ALA A 1 8.83 20.94 14.05
C ALA A 1 8.29 19.69 14.69
N VAL A 2 7.03 19.35 14.44
CA VAL A 2 6.46 18.06 14.86
C VAL A 2 7.10 16.99 14.00
N TYR A 3 7.86 16.07 14.61
CA TYR A 3 8.44 14.94 13.89
C TYR A 3 7.55 13.72 14.09
N PRO A 4 7.03 13.10 13.02
CA PRO A 4 6.27 11.88 13.14
C PRO A 4 7.18 10.77 13.71
N ARG A 5 6.72 10.07 14.75
CA ARG A 5 7.41 8.87 15.24
C ARG A 5 6.87 7.67 14.49
N ARG A 6 7.78 6.95 13.83
CA ARG A 6 7.45 5.76 13.04
C ARG A 6 8.17 4.56 13.61
N ASN A 7 7.46 3.45 13.73
CA ASN A 7 8.05 2.16 14.04
C ASN A 7 7.54 1.13 13.04
N VAL A 8 8.46 0.28 12.60
CA VAL A 8 8.26 -0.69 11.53
C VAL A 8 8.77 -2.02 12.03
N THR A 9 7.90 -3.02 11.98
CA THR A 9 8.27 -4.42 12.19
C THR A 9 8.17 -5.16 10.88
N SER A 10 9.00 -6.18 10.73
CA SER A 10 8.93 -7.08 9.59
C SER A 10 9.28 -8.49 10.00
N GLU A 11 8.50 -9.45 9.54
CA GLU A 11 8.64 -10.86 9.85
C GLU A 11 8.32 -11.73 8.63
N PRO A 12 8.90 -12.94 8.53
CA PRO A 12 8.48 -13.91 7.53
C PRO A 12 7.00 -14.26 7.69
N TRP A 13 6.30 -14.44 6.58
CA TRP A 13 4.87 -14.80 6.56
C TRP A 13 4.60 -15.82 5.46
N GLY A 14 4.63 -17.11 5.83
CA GLY A 14 4.63 -18.20 4.86
C GLY A 14 5.82 -18.07 3.91
N ASN A 15 5.55 -18.01 2.60
CA ASN A 15 6.58 -17.78 1.57
C ASN A 15 6.89 -16.29 1.32
N GLY A 16 6.18 -15.39 2.00
CA GLY A 16 6.30 -13.95 1.81
C GLY A 16 6.80 -13.24 3.07
N GLN A 17 6.54 -11.94 3.13
CA GLN A 17 6.94 -11.06 4.23
C GLN A 17 5.75 -10.24 4.70
N LEU A 18 5.51 -10.26 6.02
CA LEU A 18 4.57 -9.35 6.68
C LEU A 18 5.36 -8.16 7.23
N ARG A 19 4.79 -6.97 7.06
CA ARG A 19 5.30 -5.71 7.60
C ARG A 19 4.16 -5.02 8.32
N SER A 20 4.43 -4.50 9.50
CA SER A 20 3.49 -3.62 10.20
C SER A 20 4.20 -2.31 10.51
N GLN A 21 3.51 -1.21 10.23
CA GLN A 21 3.98 0.14 10.50
C GLN A 21 2.93 0.87 11.33
N TRP A 22 3.37 1.52 12.40
CA TRP A 22 2.57 2.52 13.11
C TRP A 22 3.29 3.85 13.09
N THR A 23 2.52 4.92 12.93
CA THR A 23 3.00 6.29 12.87
C THR A 23 2.18 7.12 13.82
N GLY A 24 2.83 7.80 14.76
CA GLY A 24 2.20 8.81 15.61
C GLY A 24 2.66 10.20 15.21
N VAL A 25 1.72 11.12 15.03
CA VAL A 25 1.97 12.52 14.69
C VAL A 25 1.36 13.39 15.79
N GLU A 26 2.13 14.32 16.35
CA GLU A 26 1.58 15.28 17.31
C GLU A 26 0.49 16.10 16.62
N TRP A 27 -0.69 16.12 17.22
CA TRP A 27 -1.88 16.75 16.69
C TRP A 27 -2.52 17.59 17.79
N ASP A 28 -2.45 18.91 17.65
CA ASP A 28 -3.08 19.83 18.59
C ASP A 28 -4.55 20.03 18.22
N HIS A 29 -5.41 19.16 18.74
CA HIS A 29 -6.84 19.39 18.74
C HIS A 29 -7.26 20.07 20.04
N ASN A 30 -7.67 21.33 19.96
CA ASN A 30 -8.25 22.12 21.06
C ASN A 30 -7.40 22.22 22.35
N ASN A 31 -6.08 22.44 22.25
CA ASN A 31 -5.17 22.62 23.41
C ASN A 31 -5.12 21.41 24.35
N GLN A 32 -5.50 20.22 23.89
CA GLN A 32 -5.41 19.00 24.70
C GLN A 32 -4.18 18.14 24.38
N GLY A 33 -3.39 18.50 23.35
CA GLY A 33 -2.13 17.83 23.01
C GLY A 33 -2.27 16.31 22.91
N SER A 34 -2.66 15.80 21.75
CA SER A 34 -2.76 14.35 21.49
C SER A 34 -1.93 13.95 20.27
N TYR A 35 -1.79 12.66 20.04
CA TYR A 35 -1.18 12.09 18.85
C TYR A 35 -2.27 11.52 17.95
N LEU A 36 -2.22 11.84 16.66
CA LEU A 36 -2.93 11.10 15.62
C LEU A 36 -2.10 9.87 15.25
N CYS A 37 -2.66 8.70 15.47
CA CYS A 37 -2.05 7.41 15.17
C CYS A 37 -2.59 6.88 13.84
N SER A 38 -1.70 6.47 12.94
CA SER A 38 -2.04 5.78 11.69
C SER A 38 -1.24 4.51 11.52
N LEU A 39 -1.90 3.49 10.96
CA LEU A 39 -1.37 2.14 10.90
C LEU A 39 -1.54 1.54 9.53
N VAL A 40 -0.54 0.74 9.18
CA VAL A 40 -0.53 -0.03 7.93
C VAL A 40 0.06 -1.39 8.22
N GLU A 41 -0.66 -2.44 7.83
CA GLU A 41 -0.06 -3.75 7.60
C GLU A 41 0.13 -3.95 6.11
N SER A 42 1.19 -4.67 5.75
CA SER A 42 1.44 -5.05 4.37
C SER A 42 1.96 -6.47 4.32
N VAL A 43 1.41 -7.29 3.42
CA VAL A 43 2.02 -8.56 3.04
C VAL A 43 2.54 -8.47 1.62
N SER A 44 3.72 -9.04 1.40
CA SER A 44 4.34 -9.09 0.09
C SER A 44 4.88 -10.47 -0.25
N ILE A 45 4.86 -10.80 -1.55
CA ILE A 45 5.43 -12.02 -2.10
C ILE A 45 6.16 -11.69 -3.40
N GLN A 46 7.33 -12.31 -3.59
CA GLN A 46 8.07 -12.27 -4.84
C GLN A 46 7.74 -13.53 -5.65
N GLN A 47 7.32 -13.37 -6.90
CA GLN A 47 7.23 -14.44 -7.88
C GLN A 47 8.05 -14.02 -9.10
N GLU A 48 9.14 -14.74 -9.36
CA GLU A 48 10.09 -14.38 -10.42
C GLU A 48 10.56 -12.93 -10.27
N GLU A 49 10.43 -12.11 -11.32
CA GLU A 49 10.81 -10.68 -11.33
C GLU A 49 9.68 -9.74 -10.88
N THR A 50 8.56 -10.27 -10.39
CA THR A 50 7.39 -9.47 -9.94
C THR A 50 7.16 -9.61 -8.44
N ARG A 51 7.02 -8.49 -7.75
CA ARG A 51 6.60 -8.38 -6.35
C ARG A 51 5.16 -7.90 -6.28
N TYR A 52 4.35 -8.62 -5.52
CA TYR A 52 2.98 -8.25 -5.20
C TYR A 52 2.90 -7.83 -3.74
N THR A 53 2.29 -6.68 -3.47
CA THR A 53 2.15 -6.13 -2.11
C THR A 53 0.72 -5.70 -1.87
N LEU A 54 0.05 -6.32 -0.90
CA LEU A 54 -1.23 -5.84 -0.37
C LEU A 54 -0.95 -5.04 0.90
N SER A 55 -1.52 -3.86 1.02
CA SER A 55 -1.50 -3.07 2.26
C SER A 55 -2.90 -2.70 2.71
N ASN A 56 -3.17 -2.84 4.00
CA ASN A 56 -4.40 -2.41 4.64
C ASN A 56 -4.06 -1.27 5.60
N SER A 57 -4.81 -0.17 5.54
CA SER A 57 -4.75 0.82 6.62
C SER A 57 -5.52 0.28 7.83
N GLY A 58 -5.13 0.70 9.03
CA GLY A 58 -5.99 0.64 10.20
C GLY A 58 -6.82 1.91 10.32
N ALA A 59 -7.82 1.90 11.20
CA ALA A 59 -8.52 3.12 11.57
C ALA A 59 -7.55 4.11 12.22
N GLU A 60 -7.73 5.40 11.94
CA GLU A 60 -7.01 6.45 12.66
C GLU A 60 -7.55 6.55 14.08
N ALA A 61 -6.64 6.78 15.04
CA ALA A 61 -6.99 6.90 16.46
C ALA A 61 -6.24 8.07 17.10
N PHE A 62 -6.82 8.64 18.15
CA PHE A 62 -6.16 9.63 18.99
C PHE A 62 -5.59 8.96 20.23
N ALA A 63 -4.38 9.35 20.62
CA ALA A 63 -3.70 8.83 21.81
C ALA A 63 -3.05 9.95 22.62
N ASP A 64 -2.99 9.79 23.95
CA ASP A 64 -2.34 10.76 24.84
C ASP A 64 -0.81 10.67 24.78
N THR A 65 -0.29 9.46 24.52
CA THR A 65 1.14 9.23 24.31
C THR A 65 1.42 8.48 23.02
N LEU A 66 2.64 8.62 22.49
CA LEU A 66 3.08 7.84 21.33
C LEU A 66 3.11 6.33 21.60
N ASP A 67 3.39 5.91 22.83
CA ASP A 67 3.49 4.49 23.14
C ASP A 67 2.11 3.81 23.10
N ASP A 68 1.03 4.59 23.26
CA ASP A 68 -0.36 4.17 23.12
C ASP A 68 -0.82 4.09 21.65
N CYS A 69 -0.01 4.51 20.68
CA CYS A 69 -0.30 4.33 19.25
C CYS A 69 -0.06 2.88 18.79
N GLN A 70 -0.81 1.93 19.36
CA GLN A 70 -0.78 0.50 19.01
C GLN A 70 -2.20 -0.07 18.90
N PRO A 71 -2.93 0.14 17.80
CA PRO A 71 -4.17 -0.56 17.61
C PRO A 71 -3.95 -2.02 17.25
N ASP A 72 -4.94 -2.79 17.67
CA ASP A 72 -4.97 -4.24 17.59
C ASP A 72 -5.64 -4.76 16.31
N SER A 73 -6.13 -3.87 15.44
CA SER A 73 -6.90 -4.22 14.24
C SER A 73 -6.63 -3.31 13.04
N PHE A 74 -6.68 -3.92 11.85
CA PHE A 74 -6.67 -3.32 10.52
C PHE A 74 -8.03 -3.51 9.82
N SER A 75 -8.99 -4.21 10.44
CA SER A 75 -10.32 -4.50 9.85
C SER A 75 -11.13 -3.24 9.54
N ASP A 76 -10.89 -2.17 10.28
CA ASP A 76 -11.69 -0.94 10.24
C ASP A 76 -11.04 0.15 9.36
N GLY A 77 -10.00 -0.21 8.62
CA GLY A 77 -9.34 0.67 7.67
C GLY A 77 -10.27 1.11 6.54
N VAL A 78 -10.17 2.37 6.13
CA VAL A 78 -11.01 2.91 5.05
C VAL A 78 -10.41 2.72 3.65
N GLU A 79 -9.14 2.29 3.59
CA GLU A 79 -8.36 2.18 2.36
C GLU A 79 -7.53 0.90 2.30
N ARG A 80 -7.36 0.38 1.08
CA ARG A 80 -6.44 -0.71 0.78
C ARG A 80 -5.60 -0.34 -0.43
N ASN A 81 -4.35 -0.79 -0.45
CA ASN A 81 -3.43 -0.51 -1.53
C ASN A 81 -2.90 -1.81 -2.14
N PHE A 82 -3.09 -1.96 -3.45
CA PHE A 82 -2.53 -3.04 -4.25
C PHE A 82 -1.31 -2.51 -4.99
N GLY A 83 -0.13 -3.05 -4.67
CA GLY A 83 1.14 -2.70 -5.31
C GLY A 83 1.74 -3.84 -6.13
N VAL A 84 2.17 -3.52 -7.35
CA VAL A 84 2.96 -4.42 -8.19
C VAL A 84 4.26 -3.72 -8.58
N ASP A 85 5.38 -4.29 -8.15
CA ASP A 85 6.71 -3.88 -8.59
C ASP A 85 7.25 -4.96 -9.53
N TYR A 86 7.78 -4.61 -10.69
CA TYR A 86 8.39 -5.60 -11.60
C TYR A 86 9.58 -5.03 -12.38
N THR A 87 10.44 -5.90 -12.87
CA THR A 87 11.51 -5.55 -13.79
C THR A 87 11.24 -6.19 -15.15
N GLU A 88 11.56 -5.48 -16.22
CA GLU A 88 11.51 -6.00 -17.59
C GLU A 88 12.64 -5.36 -18.40
N ASN A 89 13.51 -6.18 -19.00
CA ASN A 89 14.66 -5.73 -19.79
C ASN A 89 15.58 -4.72 -19.05
N GLY A 90 15.75 -4.87 -17.73
CA GLY A 90 16.56 -3.97 -16.91
C GLY A 90 15.87 -2.65 -16.52
N VAL A 91 14.63 -2.44 -16.96
CA VAL A 91 13.79 -1.29 -16.59
C VAL A 91 12.91 -1.67 -15.40
N SER A 92 12.82 -0.79 -14.41
CA SER A 92 12.01 -1.00 -13.20
C SER A 92 10.65 -0.33 -13.31
N PHE A 93 9.62 -1.02 -12.85
CA PHE A 93 8.24 -0.57 -12.87
C PHE A 93 7.60 -0.72 -11.50
N ASP A 94 6.75 0.23 -11.14
CA ASP A 94 6.00 0.25 -9.87
C ASP A 94 4.60 0.78 -10.16
N SER A 95 3.59 0.04 -9.74
CA SER A 95 2.20 0.42 -9.88
C SER A 95 1.49 0.28 -8.55
N ARG A 96 0.67 1.28 -8.21
CA ARG A 96 -0.14 1.29 -6.99
C ARG A 96 -1.58 1.63 -7.33
N PHE A 97 -2.50 0.91 -6.71
CA PHE A 97 -3.94 1.13 -6.80
C PHE A 97 -4.50 1.21 -5.39
N THR A 98 -5.02 2.38 -5.02
CA THR A 98 -5.73 2.56 -3.75
C THR A 98 -7.22 2.44 -4.00
N VAL A 99 -7.86 1.59 -3.21
CA VAL A 99 -9.31 1.45 -3.17
C VAL A 99 -9.83 1.91 -1.81
N SER A 100 -10.91 2.70 -1.84
CA SER A 100 -11.63 3.12 -0.64
C SER A 100 -12.88 2.28 -0.44
N LEU A 101 -13.50 2.32 0.74
CA LEU A 101 -14.71 1.56 1.09
C LEU A 101 -15.85 1.61 0.06
N ASN A 102 -15.97 2.71 -0.68
CA ASN A 102 -17.03 2.90 -1.68
C ASN A 102 -16.67 2.35 -3.06
N ASP A 103 -15.41 1.95 -3.29
CA ASP A 103 -14.96 1.40 -4.56
C ASP A 103 -15.41 -0.06 -4.70
N PRO A 104 -15.93 -0.49 -5.87
CA PRO A 104 -16.37 -1.87 -6.08
C PRO A 104 -15.31 -2.92 -5.75
N SER A 105 -14.04 -2.56 -5.95
CA SER A 105 -12.86 -3.42 -5.76
C SER A 105 -12.42 -3.55 -4.30
N TYR A 106 -13.01 -2.81 -3.36
CA TYR A 106 -12.59 -2.83 -1.95
C TYR A 106 -12.75 -4.21 -1.29
N THR A 107 -13.79 -4.95 -1.71
CA THR A 107 -14.10 -6.30 -1.19
C THR A 107 -13.21 -7.42 -1.73
N ALA A 108 -12.36 -7.14 -2.72
CA ALA A 108 -11.40 -8.11 -3.22
C ALA A 108 -10.42 -8.49 -2.11
N LEU A 109 -10.17 -9.79 -1.88
CA LEU A 109 -9.32 -10.25 -0.78
C LEU A 109 -9.83 -9.82 0.62
N ALA A 110 -11.14 -9.84 0.87
CA ALA A 110 -11.72 -9.38 2.14
C ALA A 110 -11.14 -10.07 3.39
N ASP A 111 -10.75 -11.35 3.31
CA ASP A 111 -10.15 -12.09 4.43
C ASP A 111 -8.66 -11.75 4.67
N TRP A 112 -8.05 -10.99 3.75
CA TRP A 112 -6.65 -10.56 3.79
C TRP A 112 -6.49 -9.24 4.54
N VAL A 113 -6.93 -9.23 5.79
CA VAL A 113 -6.77 -8.18 6.79
C VAL A 113 -6.44 -8.83 8.13
N ASP A 114 -5.82 -8.13 9.06
CA ASP A 114 -5.34 -8.68 10.34
C ASP A 114 -4.48 -9.93 10.11
N LEU A 115 -3.42 -9.75 9.32
CA LEU A 115 -2.70 -10.85 8.68
C LEU A 115 -1.85 -11.66 9.66
N ARG A 116 -1.56 -11.12 10.85
CA ARG A 116 -0.78 -11.82 11.88
C ARG A 116 -1.46 -13.16 12.22
N GLY A 117 -0.70 -14.25 12.11
CA GLY A 117 -1.19 -15.61 12.38
C GLY A 117 -2.02 -16.25 11.26
N LYS A 118 -2.27 -15.57 10.13
CA LYS A 118 -3.05 -16.10 9.00
C LYS A 118 -2.23 -16.76 7.89
N ALA A 119 -0.90 -16.86 8.03
CA ALA A 119 0.01 -17.38 7.00
C ALA A 119 -0.28 -18.81 6.52
N GLN A 120 -0.92 -19.65 7.35
CA GLN A 120 -1.30 -21.02 6.97
C GLN A 120 -2.73 -21.12 6.40
N GLN A 121 -3.53 -20.07 6.56
CA GLN A 121 -4.94 -20.02 6.17
C GLN A 121 -5.12 -19.40 4.79
N LEU A 122 -4.31 -18.38 4.49
CA LEU A 122 -4.38 -17.62 3.24
C LEU A 122 -3.34 -18.12 2.24
N GLN A 123 -3.69 -18.10 0.96
CA GLN A 123 -2.86 -18.65 -0.12
C GLN A 123 -2.44 -17.55 -1.09
N PHE A 124 -1.13 -17.32 -1.26
CA PHE A 124 -0.62 -16.28 -2.16
C PHE A 124 -1.09 -16.42 -3.60
N SER A 125 -1.46 -17.61 -4.06
CA SER A 125 -2.05 -17.80 -5.39
C SER A 125 -3.35 -17.03 -5.59
N GLU A 126 -4.17 -16.87 -4.54
CA GLU A 126 -5.39 -16.05 -4.58
C GLU A 126 -5.05 -14.57 -4.73
N MET A 127 -4.13 -14.07 -3.90
CA MET A 127 -3.64 -12.69 -3.98
C MET A 127 -3.04 -12.40 -5.36
N ILE A 128 -2.16 -13.27 -5.85
CA ILE A 128 -1.51 -13.11 -7.16
C ILE A 128 -2.56 -13.12 -8.29
N ALA A 129 -3.60 -13.96 -8.22
CA ALA A 129 -4.66 -13.97 -9.23
C ALA A 129 -5.42 -12.63 -9.29
N VAL A 130 -5.74 -12.02 -8.14
CA VAL A 130 -6.35 -10.70 -8.08
C VAL A 130 -5.43 -9.63 -8.66
N PHE A 131 -4.15 -9.64 -8.27
CA PHE A 131 -3.19 -8.63 -8.76
C PHE A 131 -2.90 -8.78 -10.25
N SER A 132 -2.89 -10.01 -10.77
CA SER A 132 -2.67 -10.28 -12.20
C SER A 132 -3.82 -9.80 -13.08
N ALA A 133 -5.00 -9.57 -12.52
CA ALA A 133 -6.14 -8.99 -13.21
C ALA A 133 -6.15 -7.45 -13.18
N LEU A 134 -5.28 -6.82 -12.37
CA LEU A 134 -5.15 -5.36 -12.36
C LEU A 134 -4.48 -4.88 -13.67
N PRO A 135 -4.80 -3.68 -14.15
CA PRO A 135 -4.09 -3.07 -15.27
C PRO A 135 -2.72 -2.55 -14.81
N TYR A 136 -1.84 -3.39 -14.27
CA TYR A 136 -0.61 -2.95 -13.60
C TYR A 136 0.58 -2.73 -14.54
N LYS A 137 0.54 -3.16 -15.81
CA LYS A 137 1.63 -2.82 -16.73
C LYS A 137 1.58 -1.34 -17.07
N PHE A 138 2.74 -0.76 -17.33
CA PHE A 138 2.89 0.69 -17.54
C PHE A 138 2.03 1.25 -18.67
N GLU A 139 1.76 0.44 -19.71
CA GLU A 139 0.93 0.84 -20.85
C GLU A 139 -0.54 0.39 -20.74
N ASP A 140 -0.90 -0.39 -19.73
CA ASP A 140 -2.29 -0.81 -19.56
C ASP A 140 -3.20 0.40 -19.29
N PRO A 141 -4.36 0.51 -19.94
CA PRO A 141 -5.32 1.55 -19.61
C PRO A 141 -5.95 1.28 -18.25
N VAL A 142 -6.16 2.33 -17.46
CA VAL A 142 -6.90 2.28 -16.19
C VAL A 142 -8.23 2.98 -16.39
N ALA A 143 -9.34 2.28 -16.17
CA ALA A 143 -10.66 2.86 -16.32
C ALA A 143 -10.96 3.85 -15.19
N GLU A 144 -11.59 4.98 -15.53
CA GLU A 144 -11.98 6.01 -14.56
C GLU A 144 -13.01 5.47 -13.56
N GLY A 145 -12.89 5.91 -12.30
CA GLY A 145 -13.83 5.56 -11.23
C GLY A 145 -13.70 4.16 -10.63
N LEU A 146 -12.70 3.36 -11.06
CA LEU A 146 -12.43 2.04 -10.45
C LEU A 146 -11.59 2.10 -9.17
N TYR A 147 -10.77 3.13 -9.05
CA TYR A 147 -9.81 3.31 -7.96
C TYR A 147 -9.87 4.76 -7.50
N THR A 148 -9.88 4.96 -6.18
CA THR A 148 -9.76 6.30 -5.57
C THR A 148 -8.46 6.99 -6.01
N TYR A 149 -7.37 6.24 -6.08
CA TYR A 149 -6.06 6.73 -6.51
C TYR A 149 -5.31 5.62 -7.24
N TRP A 150 -4.55 5.97 -8.28
CA TRP A 150 -3.60 5.05 -8.88
C TRP A 150 -2.42 5.80 -9.47
N TYR A 151 -1.26 5.15 -9.46
CA TYR A 151 -0.13 5.57 -10.26
C TYR A 151 0.64 4.38 -10.83
N LYS A 152 1.40 4.66 -11.88
CA LYS A 152 2.39 3.80 -12.48
C LYS A 152 3.65 4.60 -12.73
N ARG A 153 4.79 4.01 -12.43
CA ARG A 153 6.11 4.57 -12.64
C ARG A 153 6.94 3.62 -13.49
N ARG A 154 7.68 4.19 -14.44
CA ARG A 154 8.77 3.55 -15.17
C ARG A 154 10.08 4.25 -14.82
N THR A 155 11.10 3.48 -14.43
CA THR A 155 12.45 3.97 -14.19
C THR A 155 13.42 3.15 -15.05
N ASP A 156 14.05 3.81 -16.03
CA ASP A 156 15.06 3.22 -16.90
C ASP A 156 16.44 3.79 -16.53
N ASP A 157 17.28 2.93 -15.97
CA ASP A 157 18.67 3.23 -15.58
C ASP A 157 19.68 2.57 -16.53
N THR A 158 19.24 2.08 -17.71
CA THR A 158 20.10 1.32 -18.64
C THR A 158 21.00 2.20 -19.51
N GLY A 159 20.70 3.49 -19.63
CA GLY A 159 21.48 4.48 -20.38
C GLY A 159 22.42 5.33 -19.50
N ASP A 160 23.00 6.38 -20.10
CA ASP A 160 23.90 7.33 -19.40
C ASP A 160 23.17 8.20 -18.36
N TYR A 161 21.85 8.30 -18.47
CA TYR A 161 20.98 9.07 -17.57
C TYR A 161 19.76 8.25 -17.18
N ARG A 162 19.29 8.45 -15.95
CA ARG A 162 18.01 7.92 -15.48
C ARG A 162 16.86 8.58 -16.25
N LEU A 163 16.00 7.77 -16.87
CA LEU A 163 14.70 8.20 -17.39
C LEU A 163 13.61 7.80 -16.40
N LEU A 164 12.71 8.73 -16.10
CA LEU A 164 11.68 8.54 -15.08
C LEU A 164 10.34 9.04 -15.61
N GLU A 165 9.37 8.15 -15.73
CA GLU A 165 8.04 8.48 -16.23
C GLU A 165 6.96 8.05 -15.27
N TYR A 166 5.93 8.89 -15.15
CA TYR A 166 4.80 8.68 -14.27
C TYR A 166 3.49 8.85 -15.03
N LYS A 167 2.51 7.99 -14.69
CA LYS A 167 1.11 8.11 -15.10
C LYS A 167 0.25 7.87 -13.86
N GLY A 168 -0.79 8.65 -13.64
CA GLY A 168 -1.66 8.41 -12.51
C GLY A 168 -2.78 9.41 -12.38
N VAL A 169 -3.69 9.12 -11.46
CA VAL A 169 -4.60 10.11 -10.89
C VAL A 169 -4.04 10.47 -9.53
N ILE A 170 -3.53 11.69 -9.37
CA ILE A 170 -3.11 12.24 -8.08
C ILE A 170 -4.04 13.40 -7.78
N ASN A 171 -4.68 13.42 -6.60
CA ASN A 171 -5.63 14.47 -6.21
C ASN A 171 -6.79 14.71 -7.21
N ASN A 172 -7.33 13.65 -7.83
CA ASN A 172 -8.37 13.70 -8.86
C ASN A 172 -7.97 14.37 -10.20
N GLU A 173 -6.69 14.61 -10.44
CA GLU A 173 -6.19 15.09 -11.73
C GLU A 173 -5.28 14.04 -12.37
N MET A 174 -5.41 13.87 -13.69
CA MET A 174 -4.53 13.01 -14.46
C MET A 174 -3.20 13.74 -14.67
N GLU A 175 -2.13 13.25 -14.05
CA GLU A 175 -0.82 13.87 -14.14
C GLU A 175 0.13 13.02 -15.00
N TRP A 176 0.89 13.72 -15.86
CA TRP A 176 1.91 13.14 -16.73
C TRP A 176 3.22 13.89 -16.50
N TYR A 177 4.25 13.17 -16.05
CA TYR A 177 5.59 13.72 -15.88
C TYR A 177 6.60 12.91 -16.69
N ARG A 178 7.49 13.62 -17.38
CA ARG A 178 8.67 13.12 -18.08
C ARG A 178 9.90 13.85 -17.56
#